data_AF-A0A327L4U0-F1
#
_entry.id   AF-A0A327L4U0-F1
#
_cell.length_a   1.000
_cell.length_b   1.000
_cell.length_c   1.000
_cell.angle_alpha   90.00
_cell.angle_beta   90.00
_cell.angle_gamma   90.00
#
_symmetry.space_group_name_H-M   'P 1'
#
loop_
_entity.id
_entity.type
_entity.pdbx_description
1 polymer ?
#
loop_
_entity_poly.entity_id
_entity_poly.type
_entity_poly.pdbx_seq_one_letter_code
_entity_poly.pdbx_strand_id
1 'polypeptide(L)'
;MVATMSRAKKVPVSSAGGEVDDVRATEESSGSSPDAFELSNETLPFAKLEGDGGVFRGFAIDYVIQAHGLVFLSGWVAGGKAETVLRQHDRGAKAGIGAVTFFRRPDLEAAYPSPGANVRGMLVVIEVASGAIFTLCGTRFLLASPEPGAPGLERLLAEHKARIGFLLRVTADRPGLCAEIASQVIPISSPRARGFIEQAKGVAAHGGIVVGWVVVCPGVRLALADSAGNFAWMDKAVRWHRPDIVDAFGHEFGNDTFNAGFMHAWHKPIHMGQEIRLIAVDGDEACTAAVARWDSAPQEPVSFARWAFALPTPPDRFFERLEQHDGAIIESLVRAKLSGRPRDSMEITNFGQPPSDPTCSVVVPLFGRFDFMLNQLLAFSEDEEIRDGAELIYVVDDPRILSDVRRTAPRLFEANRVPFRLVSADDNRGYSGANNVGIAVARAPNLLLLNSDVIPIEPGWLGKMLGVLETRADVGAVGARLFYPNGSIQHDGIAFAWEPDLNAHVNKHPGMGLEAGSPSATATPRVAVTGACLLMRRADYLRIGGLDEGFLVGDFEDSDLCLKVREAGYAIVCVEDVHLVHLERQSFAAIGQDNFRNLVVRYNAWRHEKRWKAAISAILASGKAQ
;
A
#
# COMPACT_ATOMS: atom_id res chain seq x y z
N MET A 1 16.17 -4.57 63.49
CA MET A 1 15.85 -5.98 63.19
C MET A 1 16.39 -6.26 61.81
N VAL A 2 17.47 -7.05 61.76
CA VAL A 2 18.34 -7.27 60.60
C VAL A 2 17.74 -8.37 59.72
N ALA A 3 17.55 -8.09 58.43
CA ALA A 3 17.07 -9.07 57.45
C ALA A 3 18.22 -9.50 56.52
N THR A 4 18.44 -10.81 56.54
CA THR A 4 19.37 -11.68 55.84
C THR A 4 19.61 -11.37 54.36
N MET A 5 20.88 -11.10 54.01
CA MET A 5 21.44 -11.24 52.66
C MET A 5 21.76 -12.71 52.36
N SER A 6 21.21 -13.24 51.26
CA SER A 6 21.54 -14.56 50.73
C SER A 6 22.86 -14.49 49.94
N ARG A 7 23.87 -15.22 50.43
CA ARG A 7 25.21 -15.36 49.85
C ARG A 7 25.17 -16.13 48.52
N ALA A 8 25.84 -15.59 47.51
CA ALA A 8 26.29 -16.36 46.35
C ALA A 8 27.14 -17.55 46.82
N LYS A 9 26.79 -18.76 46.38
CA LYS A 9 27.56 -19.98 46.64
C LYS A 9 28.92 -19.90 45.93
N LYS A 10 29.99 -19.81 46.71
CA LYS A 10 31.36 -20.09 46.28
C LYS A 10 31.47 -21.56 45.88
N VAL A 11 31.95 -21.83 44.67
CA VAL A 11 32.52 -23.14 44.31
C VAL A 11 33.88 -23.27 45.02
N PRO A 12 34.19 -24.38 45.71
CA PRO A 12 35.44 -24.50 46.45
C PRO A 12 36.61 -24.82 45.50
N VAL A 13 37.74 -24.16 45.73
CA VAL A 13 39.04 -24.50 45.14
C VAL A 13 39.73 -25.45 46.11
N SER A 14 40.00 -26.69 45.70
CA SER A 14 40.86 -27.63 46.46
C SER A 14 42.27 -27.65 45.86
N SER A 15 43.25 -27.36 46.71
CA SER A 15 44.68 -27.46 46.42
C SER A 15 45.21 -28.89 46.69
N ALA A 16 46.06 -29.34 45.77
CA ALA A 16 47.10 -30.39 45.90
C ALA A 16 46.69 -31.88 45.95
N GLY A 17 46.99 -32.57 44.84
CA GLY A 17 47.76 -33.83 44.83
C GLY A 17 46.99 -35.13 44.96
N GLY A 18 46.89 -35.90 43.88
CA GLY A 18 46.58 -37.34 43.93
C GLY A 18 45.72 -37.84 42.78
N GLU A 19 46.35 -38.65 41.93
CA GLU A 19 45.88 -39.70 41.02
C GLU A 19 44.44 -39.75 40.49
N VAL A 20 44.41 -39.95 39.17
CA VAL A 20 43.39 -40.51 38.29
C VAL A 20 42.44 -41.48 39.00
N ASP A 21 41.13 -41.20 38.96
CA ASP A 21 40.12 -42.25 39.01
C ASP A 21 38.99 -41.98 38.02
N ASP A 22 38.91 -42.93 37.10
CA ASP A 22 38.06 -43.04 35.92
C ASP A 22 36.67 -43.54 36.37
N VAL A 23 35.63 -42.73 36.22
CA VAL A 23 34.26 -43.20 36.51
C VAL A 23 33.77 -44.00 35.31
N ARG A 24 33.93 -45.33 35.46
CA ARG A 24 33.52 -46.39 34.54
C ARG A 24 32.17 -46.17 33.86
N ALA A 25 32.23 -46.27 32.54
CA ALA A 25 31.14 -46.59 31.65
C ALA A 25 30.53 -47.97 31.98
N THR A 26 29.21 -48.05 31.98
CA THR A 26 28.46 -49.29 31.77
C THR A 26 28.00 -49.31 30.31
N GLU A 27 28.60 -50.17 29.49
CA GLU A 27 28.15 -50.48 28.13
C GLU A 27 26.96 -51.45 28.18
N GLU A 28 25.86 -51.10 27.53
CA GLU A 28 25.04 -52.08 26.80
C GLU A 28 24.23 -51.42 25.67
N SER A 29 24.55 -51.85 24.44
CA SER A 29 23.70 -51.95 23.24
C SER A 29 23.36 -50.71 22.38
N SER A 30 23.70 -50.88 21.10
CA SER A 30 23.10 -50.30 19.88
C SER A 30 23.15 -48.78 19.66
N GLY A 31 24.14 -48.37 18.84
CA GLY A 31 24.10 -47.27 17.87
C GLY A 31 23.44 -45.95 18.30
N SER A 32 24.22 -45.01 18.81
CA SER A 32 23.76 -43.62 19.02
C SER A 32 24.85 -42.59 18.69
N SER A 33 24.42 -41.47 18.09
CA SER A 33 25.21 -40.25 17.82
C SER A 33 25.68 -39.60 19.15
N PRO A 34 26.79 -38.84 19.23
CA PRO A 34 27.29 -38.33 20.52
C PRO A 34 26.25 -37.43 21.22
N ASP A 35 25.99 -37.70 22.50
CA ASP A 35 24.91 -37.15 23.33
C ASP A 35 24.83 -35.61 23.34
N ALA A 36 23.61 -35.07 23.24
CA ALA A 36 23.31 -33.64 23.37
C ALA A 36 22.72 -33.34 24.76
N PHE A 37 23.13 -32.23 25.38
CA PHE A 37 22.59 -31.82 26.68
C PHE A 37 21.19 -31.21 26.52
N GLU A 38 20.21 -31.71 27.26
CA GLU A 38 18.87 -31.12 27.25
C GLU A 38 18.86 -29.76 27.96
N LEU A 39 18.39 -28.72 27.27
CA LEU A 39 18.26 -27.37 27.79
C LEU A 39 16.79 -27.10 28.17
N SER A 40 16.49 -27.13 29.46
CA SER A 40 15.18 -26.88 30.07
C SER A 40 15.33 -25.93 31.27
N ASN A 41 14.22 -25.47 31.85
CA ASN A 41 14.27 -24.64 33.07
C ASN A 41 14.91 -25.39 34.25
N GLU A 42 14.77 -26.72 34.30
CA GLU A 42 15.35 -27.56 35.35
C GLU A 42 16.87 -27.72 35.21
N THR A 43 17.41 -27.64 33.99
CA THR A 43 18.85 -27.81 33.72
C THR A 43 19.63 -26.49 33.70
N LEU A 44 18.98 -25.36 34.03
CA LEU A 44 19.56 -24.03 34.07
C LEU A 44 19.77 -23.52 35.52
N PRO A 45 20.83 -22.72 35.79
CA PRO A 45 21.85 -22.28 34.86
C PRO A 45 22.83 -23.40 34.49
N PHE A 46 23.23 -23.45 33.23
CA PHE A 46 24.22 -24.40 32.72
C PHE A 46 25.60 -23.71 32.68
N ALA A 47 26.67 -24.38 33.10
CA ALA A 47 28.03 -23.84 32.97
C ALA A 47 29.03 -24.93 32.60
N LYS A 48 29.92 -24.63 31.63
CA LYS A 48 31.05 -25.49 31.25
C LYS A 48 32.34 -24.68 31.36
N LEU A 49 33.22 -25.09 32.27
CA LEU A 49 34.45 -24.39 32.62
C LEU A 49 35.65 -25.33 32.42
N GLU A 50 36.68 -24.85 31.75
CA GLU A 50 37.96 -25.52 31.51
C GLU A 50 39.09 -24.66 32.09
N GLY A 51 39.99 -25.26 32.85
CA GLY A 51 41.10 -24.57 33.50
C GLY A 51 42.40 -25.35 33.32
N ASP A 52 43.40 -24.71 32.71
CA ASP A 52 44.76 -25.24 32.66
C ASP A 52 45.75 -24.08 32.92
N GLY A 53 46.69 -24.29 33.84
CA GLY A 53 47.81 -23.37 34.10
C GLY A 53 47.47 -21.89 34.36
N GLY A 54 46.32 -21.56 34.93
CA GLY A 54 45.93 -20.17 35.28
C GLY A 54 45.14 -19.40 34.21
N VAL A 55 44.77 -20.04 33.09
CA VAL A 55 43.86 -19.47 32.08
C VAL A 55 42.48 -20.09 32.21
N PHE A 56 41.47 -19.28 32.53
CA PHE A 56 40.08 -19.71 32.63
C PHE A 56 39.37 -19.58 31.28
N ARG A 57 38.79 -20.68 30.77
CA ARG A 57 37.97 -20.71 29.55
C ARG A 57 36.63 -21.36 29.83
N GLY A 58 35.54 -20.83 29.27
CA GLY A 58 34.23 -21.46 29.45
C GLY A 58 33.06 -20.55 29.09
N PHE A 59 31.86 -21.07 29.29
CA PHE A 59 30.62 -20.32 29.14
C PHE A 59 29.56 -20.80 30.13
N ALA A 60 28.61 -19.93 30.41
CA ALA A 60 27.39 -20.28 31.13
C ALA A 60 26.17 -19.75 30.38
N ILE A 61 25.05 -20.45 30.53
CA ILE A 61 23.71 -20.05 30.13
C ILE A 61 22.93 -19.84 31.41
N ASP A 62 22.56 -18.59 31.69
CA ASP A 62 21.83 -18.18 32.88
C ASP A 62 20.33 -18.54 32.74
N TYR A 63 19.77 -18.34 31.55
CA TYR A 63 18.40 -18.75 31.20
C TYR A 63 18.18 -18.84 29.69
N VAL A 64 17.08 -19.50 29.30
CA VAL A 64 16.58 -19.60 27.93
C VAL A 64 15.14 -19.09 27.85
N ILE A 65 14.79 -18.41 26.76
CA ILE A 65 13.41 -18.00 26.45
C ILE A 65 13.09 -18.45 25.04
N GLN A 66 11.92 -19.08 24.84
CA GLN A 66 11.40 -19.43 23.51
C GLN A 66 10.19 -18.54 23.20
N ALA A 67 10.28 -17.74 22.14
CA ALA A 67 9.20 -16.84 21.72
C ALA A 67 9.21 -16.62 20.21
N HIS A 68 8.04 -16.63 19.56
CA HIS A 68 7.88 -16.38 18.11
C HIS A 68 8.82 -17.19 17.19
N GLY A 69 9.07 -18.45 17.53
CA GLY A 69 9.98 -19.32 16.76
C GLY A 69 11.47 -18.97 16.89
N LEU A 70 11.82 -18.14 17.89
CA LEU A 70 13.19 -17.82 18.27
C LEU A 70 13.49 -18.32 19.67
N VAL A 71 14.78 -18.56 19.91
CA VAL A 71 15.32 -18.94 21.21
C VAL A 71 16.34 -17.89 21.62
N PHE A 72 16.11 -17.28 22.78
CA PHE A 72 16.99 -16.30 23.39
C PHE A 72 17.78 -16.97 24.51
N LEU A 73 19.10 -16.93 24.42
CA LEU A 73 20.01 -17.47 25.41
C LEU A 73 20.76 -16.31 26.03
N SER A 74 20.60 -16.11 27.33
CA SER A 74 21.40 -15.14 28.08
C SER A 74 22.37 -15.86 28.99
N GLY A 75 23.59 -15.34 29.08
CA GLY A 75 24.63 -15.92 29.92
C GLY A 75 25.92 -15.14 29.81
N TRP A 76 27.04 -15.83 29.91
CA TRP A 76 28.36 -15.22 29.82
C TRP A 76 29.41 -16.20 29.26
N VAL A 77 30.47 -15.65 28.69
CA VAL A 77 31.63 -16.39 28.16
C VAL A 77 32.89 -15.86 28.80
N ALA A 78 33.89 -16.73 28.97
CA ALA A 78 35.19 -16.38 29.52
C ALA A 78 36.32 -17.03 28.71
N GLY A 79 37.36 -16.25 28.41
CA GLY A 79 38.63 -16.74 27.81
C GLY A 79 38.65 -16.84 26.28
N GLY A 80 39.77 -16.42 25.67
CA GLY A 80 39.97 -16.37 24.21
C GLY A 80 39.43 -15.09 23.54
N LYS A 81 39.77 -14.82 22.26
CA LYS A 81 39.05 -13.82 21.46
C LYS A 81 37.60 -14.31 21.39
N ALA A 82 36.68 -13.70 22.14
CA ALA A 82 35.29 -14.13 22.32
C ALA A 82 34.56 -14.46 20.99
N GLU A 83 35.01 -13.86 19.88
CA GLU A 83 34.53 -14.10 18.50
C GLU A 83 34.88 -15.48 17.92
N THR A 84 35.89 -16.17 18.44
CA THR A 84 36.38 -17.46 17.91
C THR A 84 35.58 -18.65 18.45
N VAL A 85 34.88 -18.49 19.58
CA VAL A 85 34.18 -19.56 20.30
C VAL A 85 32.82 -19.90 19.66
N LEU A 86 32.27 -19.01 18.84
CA LEU A 86 30.97 -19.18 18.17
C LEU A 86 31.08 -19.60 16.69
N ARG A 87 32.29 -19.82 16.16
CA ARG A 87 32.48 -20.25 14.77
C ARG A 87 32.23 -21.76 14.61
N GLN A 88 30.98 -22.08 14.25
CA GLN A 88 30.60 -23.03 13.20
C GLN A 88 31.26 -24.42 13.22
N HIS A 89 30.52 -25.42 13.72
CA HIS A 89 30.61 -26.80 13.24
C HIS A 89 29.20 -27.42 13.29
N ASP A 90 28.46 -27.35 12.16
CA ASP A 90 27.87 -28.57 11.61
C ASP A 90 27.46 -28.40 10.13
N ARG A 91 28.06 -29.21 9.25
CA ARG A 91 27.55 -29.46 7.90
C ARG A 91 26.54 -30.60 8.03
N GLY A 92 25.30 -30.31 8.44
CA GLY A 92 24.31 -31.38 8.60
C GLY A 92 22.88 -30.99 8.97
N ALA A 93 22.66 -29.84 9.63
CA ALA A 93 21.30 -29.40 9.99
C ALA A 93 21.15 -27.88 9.77
N LYS A 94 20.00 -27.45 9.25
CA LYS A 94 19.62 -26.08 8.90
C LYS A 94 19.45 -25.12 10.11
N ALA A 95 20.25 -25.24 11.16
CA ALA A 95 20.22 -24.33 12.31
C ALA A 95 21.44 -23.40 12.24
N GLY A 96 21.29 -22.25 11.59
CA GLY A 96 22.30 -21.21 11.64
C GLY A 96 22.32 -20.59 13.03
N ILE A 97 23.50 -20.41 13.65
CA ILE A 97 23.62 -19.57 14.83
C ILE A 97 23.10 -18.18 14.44
N GLY A 98 21.95 -17.79 15.01
CA GLY A 98 21.44 -16.44 14.86
C GLY A 98 22.27 -15.45 15.69
N ALA A 99 22.02 -14.17 15.51
CA ALA A 99 22.91 -13.11 15.97
C ALA A 99 23.28 -13.18 17.48
N VAL A 100 24.44 -12.62 17.80
CA VAL A 100 24.96 -12.51 19.17
C VAL A 100 25.37 -11.07 19.48
N THR A 101 25.15 -10.64 20.72
CA THR A 101 25.81 -9.45 21.29
C THR A 101 26.54 -9.81 22.57
N PHE A 102 27.64 -9.09 22.81
CA PHE A 102 28.45 -9.21 24.02
C PHE A 102 28.42 -7.92 24.82
N PHE A 103 28.41 -8.03 26.14
CA PHE A 103 28.33 -6.88 27.02
C PHE A 103 29.10 -7.07 28.33
N ARG A 104 29.31 -5.99 29.08
CA ARG A 104 30.02 -6.04 30.36
C ARG A 104 29.15 -6.65 31.47
N ARG A 105 29.77 -7.47 32.33
CA ARG A 105 29.17 -8.05 33.54
C ARG A 105 30.04 -7.68 34.75
N PRO A 106 29.88 -6.47 35.32
CA PRO A 106 30.75 -5.98 36.40
C PRO A 106 30.74 -6.88 37.63
N ASP A 107 29.62 -7.55 37.89
CA ASP A 107 29.45 -8.56 38.93
C ASP A 107 30.41 -9.74 38.74
N LEU A 108 30.58 -10.21 37.49
CA LEU A 108 31.49 -11.31 37.16
C LEU A 108 32.95 -10.83 37.04
N GLU A 109 33.18 -9.65 36.48
CA GLU A 109 34.51 -9.02 36.42
C GLU A 109 35.09 -8.84 37.83
N ALA A 110 34.26 -8.49 38.82
CA ALA A 110 34.66 -8.38 40.22
C ALA A 110 34.85 -9.75 40.91
N ALA A 111 34.05 -10.76 40.54
CA ALA A 111 34.17 -12.11 41.10
C ALA A 111 35.42 -12.86 40.59
N TYR A 112 35.92 -12.51 39.39
CA TYR A 112 37.09 -13.14 38.75
C TYR A 112 38.18 -12.11 38.38
N PRO A 113 38.90 -11.54 39.37
CA PRO A 113 39.81 -10.40 39.16
C PRO A 113 41.16 -10.73 38.47
N SER A 114 41.45 -12.00 38.18
CA SER A 114 42.63 -12.44 37.41
C SER A 114 42.21 -13.49 36.37
N PRO A 115 42.84 -13.55 35.18
CA PRO A 115 42.85 -12.45 34.23
C PRO A 115 41.42 -11.98 33.95
N GLY A 116 40.97 -10.92 34.63
CA GLY A 116 39.64 -10.31 34.43
C GLY A 116 39.42 -9.65 33.06
N ALA A 117 40.26 -9.95 32.06
CA ALA A 117 40.28 -9.26 30.77
C ALA A 117 39.35 -9.85 29.70
N ASN A 118 38.73 -11.03 29.91
CA ASN A 118 37.98 -11.73 28.86
C ASN A 118 36.65 -12.34 29.28
N VAL A 119 36.04 -11.91 30.40
CA VAL A 119 34.65 -12.29 30.73
C VAL A 119 33.69 -11.30 30.10
N ARG A 120 32.73 -11.78 29.30
CA ARG A 120 31.68 -10.95 28.70
C ARG A 120 30.34 -11.62 28.90
N GLY A 121 29.34 -10.85 29.29
CA GLY A 121 27.95 -11.25 29.14
C GLY A 121 27.65 -11.50 27.66
N MET A 122 26.77 -12.44 27.39
CA MET A 122 26.39 -12.88 26.06
C MET A 122 24.86 -12.93 25.99
N LEU A 123 24.32 -12.41 24.90
CA LEU A 123 22.94 -12.63 24.49
C LEU A 123 22.96 -13.18 23.07
N VAL A 124 22.44 -14.41 22.91
CA VAL A 124 22.35 -15.10 21.62
C VAL A 124 20.88 -15.26 21.26
N VAL A 125 20.56 -15.02 20.00
CA VAL A 125 19.24 -15.30 19.44
C VAL A 125 19.42 -16.33 18.36
N ILE A 126 18.75 -17.48 18.43
CA ILE A 126 18.87 -18.53 17.41
C ILE A 126 17.49 -18.88 16.86
N GLU A 127 17.45 -19.18 15.56
CA GLU A 127 16.27 -19.66 14.87
C GLU A 127 16.34 -21.19 14.79
N VAL A 128 15.65 -21.84 15.72
CA VAL A 128 15.72 -23.28 15.92
C VAL A 128 14.33 -23.79 16.28
N ALA A 129 13.87 -24.85 15.60
CA ALA A 129 12.61 -25.51 15.94
C ALA A 129 12.72 -26.22 17.30
N SER A 130 11.63 -26.29 18.07
CA SER A 130 11.61 -27.05 19.33
C SER A 130 11.96 -28.53 19.06
N GLY A 131 12.79 -29.11 19.93
CA GLY A 131 13.32 -30.47 19.75
C GLY A 131 14.50 -30.58 18.78
N ALA A 132 14.99 -29.47 18.23
CA ALA A 132 16.21 -29.50 17.42
C ALA A 132 17.47 -29.43 18.29
N ILE A 133 18.54 -30.04 17.76
CA ILE A 133 19.87 -30.01 18.36
C ILE A 133 20.65 -28.86 17.74
N PHE A 134 21.28 -28.03 18.58
CA PHE A 134 22.18 -26.97 18.15
C PHE A 134 23.50 -27.03 18.92
N THR A 135 24.55 -26.42 18.36
CA THR A 135 25.87 -26.40 18.99
C THR A 135 26.20 -24.98 19.42
N LEU A 136 26.55 -24.80 20.70
CA LEU A 136 27.02 -23.53 21.26
C LEU A 136 28.35 -23.77 21.98
N CYS A 137 29.38 -23.00 21.65
CA CYS A 137 30.73 -23.14 22.21
C CYS A 137 31.27 -24.59 22.15
N GLY A 138 31.04 -25.28 21.03
CA GLY A 138 31.46 -26.68 20.84
C GLY A 138 30.66 -27.73 21.64
N THR A 139 29.60 -27.33 22.33
CA THR A 139 28.72 -28.22 23.12
C THR A 139 27.38 -28.37 22.42
N ARG A 140 26.91 -29.61 22.21
CA ARG A 140 25.61 -29.92 21.60
C ARG A 140 24.51 -29.81 22.65
N PHE A 141 23.45 -29.08 22.33
CA PHE A 141 22.26 -28.90 23.15
C PHE A 141 21.03 -29.39 22.41
N LEU A 142 20.16 -30.13 23.09
CA LEU A 142 18.80 -30.43 22.65
C LEU A 142 17.85 -29.41 23.30
N LEU A 143 17.10 -28.68 22.49
CA LEU A 143 16.14 -27.71 23.02
C LEU A 143 14.83 -28.41 23.44
N ALA A 144 14.53 -28.44 24.73
CA ALA A 144 13.28 -28.98 25.25
C ALA A 144 12.07 -28.13 24.83
N SER A 145 10.87 -28.72 24.86
CA SER A 145 9.63 -27.96 24.65
C SER A 145 9.44 -26.91 25.75
N PRO A 146 8.92 -25.72 25.44
CA PRO A 146 8.71 -24.68 26.44
C PRO A 146 7.70 -25.13 27.50
N GLU A 147 8.07 -24.99 28.77
CA GLU A 147 7.19 -25.33 29.90
C GLU A 147 6.05 -24.32 30.05
N PRO A 148 4.84 -24.76 30.44
CA PRO A 148 3.75 -23.85 30.76
C PRO A 148 4.14 -22.90 31.91
N GLY A 149 4.17 -21.59 31.66
CA GLY A 149 4.47 -20.58 32.68
C GLY A 149 5.96 -20.20 32.82
N ALA A 150 6.83 -20.66 31.92
CA ALA A 150 8.23 -20.22 31.87
C ALA A 150 8.36 -18.67 31.76
N PRO A 151 9.42 -18.05 32.32
CA PRO A 151 9.63 -16.61 32.24
C PRO A 151 9.60 -16.14 30.78
N GLY A 152 8.71 -15.20 30.49
CA GLY A 152 8.47 -14.70 29.14
C GLY A 152 9.47 -13.63 28.69
N LEU A 153 9.12 -12.97 27.59
CA LEU A 153 9.91 -11.89 27.00
C LEU A 153 10.15 -10.72 27.99
N GLU A 154 9.26 -10.50 28.95
CA GLU A 154 9.37 -9.45 29.97
C GLU A 154 10.70 -9.49 30.74
N ARG A 155 11.17 -10.68 31.15
CA ARG A 155 12.44 -10.83 31.86
C ARG A 155 13.61 -10.43 30.97
N LEU A 156 13.60 -10.88 29.71
CA LEU A 156 14.63 -10.53 28.72
C LEU A 156 14.74 -9.02 28.58
N LEU A 157 13.60 -8.34 28.39
CA LEU A 157 13.55 -6.90 28.15
C LEU A 157 13.96 -6.12 29.40
N ALA A 158 13.60 -6.61 30.60
CA ALA A 158 13.99 -5.98 31.87
C ALA A 158 15.50 -6.03 32.12
N GLU A 159 16.15 -7.16 31.83
CA GLU A 159 17.60 -7.35 32.04
C GLU A 159 18.44 -6.73 30.91
N HIS A 160 17.94 -6.73 29.67
CA HIS A 160 18.68 -6.32 28.47
C HIS A 160 18.23 -4.98 27.88
N LYS A 161 17.78 -4.03 28.72
CA LYS A 161 17.34 -2.68 28.29
C LYS A 161 18.33 -1.93 27.38
N ALA A 162 19.63 -2.06 27.64
CA ALA A 162 20.68 -1.45 26.82
C ALA A 162 21.00 -2.22 25.52
N ARG A 163 20.27 -3.30 25.22
CA ARG A 163 20.43 -4.14 24.02
C ARG A 163 19.13 -4.20 23.19
N ILE A 164 18.22 -3.26 23.42
CA ILE A 164 16.96 -3.19 22.67
C ILE A 164 17.20 -2.97 21.18
N GLY A 165 18.21 -2.19 20.80
CA GLY A 165 18.61 -2.01 19.40
C GLY A 165 19.09 -3.30 18.73
N PHE A 166 19.82 -4.15 19.47
CA PHE A 166 20.19 -5.49 19.02
C PHE A 166 18.94 -6.34 18.78
N LEU A 167 18.04 -6.39 19.77
CA LEU A 167 16.81 -7.16 19.69
C LEU A 167 15.95 -6.71 18.51
N LEU A 168 15.70 -5.40 18.34
CA LEU A 168 14.96 -4.83 17.20
C LEU A 168 15.57 -5.24 15.85
N ARG A 169 16.90 -5.21 15.72
CA ARG A 169 17.60 -5.59 14.49
C ARG A 169 17.42 -7.07 14.17
N VAL A 170 17.54 -7.93 15.17
CA VAL A 170 17.50 -9.39 14.98
C VAL A 170 16.07 -9.91 14.81
N THR A 171 15.09 -9.20 15.35
CA THR A 171 13.67 -9.53 15.21
C THR A 171 12.98 -8.72 14.12
N ALA A 172 13.74 -8.00 13.28
CA ALA A 172 13.21 -7.12 12.24
C ALA A 172 12.26 -7.82 11.26
N ASP A 173 12.49 -9.11 11.01
CA ASP A 173 11.68 -9.99 10.16
C ASP A 173 10.44 -10.58 10.87
N ARG A 174 10.29 -10.31 12.17
CA ARG A 174 9.18 -10.77 13.02
C ARG A 174 8.43 -9.56 13.59
N PRO A 175 7.51 -8.96 12.82
CA PRO A 175 6.88 -7.68 13.18
C PRO A 175 6.23 -7.64 14.57
N GLY A 176 5.55 -8.71 15.00
CA GLY A 176 4.89 -8.75 16.31
C GLY A 176 5.89 -8.69 17.48
N LEU A 177 6.94 -9.49 17.40
CA LEU A 177 8.00 -9.52 18.41
C LEU A 177 8.83 -8.22 18.42
N CYS A 178 9.20 -7.74 17.24
CA CYS A 178 9.94 -6.47 17.09
C CYS A 178 9.20 -5.31 17.76
N ALA A 179 7.88 -5.33 17.66
CA ALA A 179 7.07 -4.28 18.20
C ALA A 179 6.83 -4.38 19.72
N GLU A 180 6.74 -5.61 20.25
CA GLU A 180 6.78 -5.84 21.69
C GLU A 180 8.09 -5.33 22.29
N ILE A 181 9.23 -5.58 21.63
CA ILE A 181 10.55 -5.04 21.99
C ILE A 181 10.56 -3.50 21.89
N ALA A 182 10.00 -2.93 20.82
CA ALA A 182 9.97 -1.49 20.60
C ALA A 182 9.15 -0.73 21.66
N SER A 183 8.13 -1.35 22.23
CA SER A 183 7.32 -0.78 23.32
C SER A 183 8.15 -0.42 24.56
N GLN A 184 9.27 -1.12 24.77
CA GLN A 184 10.19 -0.95 25.90
C GLN A 184 11.27 0.12 25.67
N VAL A 185 11.31 0.75 24.49
CA VAL A 185 12.26 1.82 24.20
C VAL A 185 11.98 3.02 25.11
N ILE A 186 12.92 3.27 26.02
CA ILE A 186 12.85 4.36 26.99
C ILE A 186 13.00 5.71 26.24
N PRO A 187 12.27 6.76 26.65
CA PRO A 187 12.54 8.11 26.17
C PRO A 187 13.87 8.61 26.75
N ILE A 188 14.95 8.41 25.99
CA ILE A 188 16.27 8.99 26.26
C ILE A 188 16.60 9.91 25.09
N SER A 189 17.07 11.12 25.37
CA SER A 189 17.66 11.99 24.34
C SER A 189 19.00 11.39 23.90
N SER A 190 19.07 10.83 22.70
CA SER A 190 20.35 10.41 22.12
C SER A 190 21.09 11.61 21.54
N PRO A 191 22.38 11.82 21.84
CA PRO A 191 23.15 12.87 21.18
C PRO A 191 23.34 12.61 19.67
N ARG A 192 23.00 11.41 19.18
CA ARG A 192 23.22 10.98 17.79
C ARG A 192 21.96 11.00 16.94
N ALA A 193 20.83 11.44 17.50
CA ALA A 193 19.57 11.60 16.77
C ALA A 193 18.71 12.74 17.34
N ARG A 194 18.12 13.55 16.47
CA ARG A 194 17.07 14.53 16.80
C ARG A 194 15.94 14.38 15.80
N GLY A 195 14.71 14.50 16.24
CA GLY A 195 13.58 14.49 15.32
C GLY A 195 12.33 15.06 15.93
N PHE A 196 11.33 15.25 15.07
CA PHE A 196 10.01 15.68 15.44
C PHE A 196 8.99 15.08 14.48
N ILE A 197 7.84 14.68 15.00
CA ILE A 197 6.71 14.24 14.19
C ILE A 197 5.76 15.44 14.08
N GLU A 198 5.62 15.98 12.88
CA GLU A 198 4.75 17.11 12.58
C GLU A 198 3.29 16.67 12.43
N GLN A 199 3.07 15.52 11.79
CA GLN A 199 1.74 14.91 11.63
C GLN A 199 1.82 13.40 11.74
N ALA A 200 0.87 12.81 12.46
CA ALA A 200 0.58 11.38 12.42
C ALA A 200 -0.93 11.23 12.23
N LYS A 201 -1.38 11.05 10.99
CA LYS A 201 -2.80 11.01 10.65
C LYS A 201 -3.16 9.73 9.91
N GLY A 202 -4.30 9.14 10.23
CA GLY A 202 -4.72 7.92 9.56
C GLY A 202 -6.21 7.62 9.66
N VAL A 203 -6.59 6.50 9.06
CA VAL A 203 -7.92 5.92 9.12
C VAL A 203 -7.81 4.55 9.78
N ALA A 204 -8.57 4.32 10.84
CA ALA A 204 -8.36 3.24 11.81
C ALA A 204 -8.09 1.85 11.19
N ALA A 205 -8.87 1.46 10.16
CA ALA A 205 -8.74 0.15 9.52
C ALA A 205 -7.86 0.14 8.26
N HIS A 206 -7.42 1.31 7.78
CA HIS A 206 -6.74 1.45 6.47
C HIS A 206 -5.29 1.94 6.58
N GLY A 207 -4.84 2.31 7.77
CA GLY A 207 -3.50 2.82 8.00
C GLY A 207 -3.43 4.35 7.96
N GLY A 208 -2.22 4.90 7.93
CA GLY A 208 -1.99 6.33 8.05
C GLY A 208 -0.66 6.79 7.47
N ILE A 209 -0.35 8.06 7.63
CA ILE A 209 0.89 8.68 7.18
C ILE A 209 1.49 9.44 8.35
N VAL A 210 2.79 9.23 8.56
CA VAL A 210 3.61 9.97 9.52
C VAL A 210 4.54 10.89 8.75
N VAL A 211 4.54 12.17 9.11
CA VAL A 211 5.35 13.23 8.50
C VAL A 211 6.10 13.98 9.57
N GLY A 212 7.35 14.32 9.30
CA GLY A 212 8.12 15.18 10.17
C GLY A 212 9.54 15.39 9.66
N TRP A 213 10.47 15.60 10.59
CA TRP A 213 11.89 15.68 10.29
C TRP A 213 12.71 14.89 11.30
N VAL A 214 13.87 14.41 10.86
CA VAL A 214 14.81 13.67 11.70
C VAL A 214 16.23 13.75 11.13
N VAL A 215 17.19 14.06 11.98
CA VAL A 215 18.63 14.05 11.69
C VAL A 215 19.29 12.99 12.54
N VAL A 216 20.18 12.21 11.93
CA VAL A 216 20.86 11.10 12.59
C VAL A 216 22.31 11.03 12.16
N CYS A 217 23.21 10.65 13.08
CA CYS A 217 24.60 10.37 12.72
C CYS A 217 24.70 9.07 11.88
N PRO A 218 25.79 8.89 11.10
CA PRO A 218 26.00 7.67 10.33
C PRO A 218 25.96 6.40 11.20
N GLY A 219 25.30 5.36 10.69
CA GLY A 219 25.13 4.08 11.38
C GLY A 219 23.84 3.95 12.20
N VAL A 220 23.14 5.06 12.48
CA VAL A 220 21.84 5.04 13.17
C VAL A 220 20.73 4.69 12.19
N ARG A 221 19.89 3.71 12.54
CA ARG A 221 18.68 3.34 11.78
C ARG A 221 17.42 3.92 12.41
N LEU A 222 16.38 4.09 11.61
CA LEU A 222 15.13 4.72 12.03
C LEU A 222 13.95 3.75 11.93
N ALA A 223 13.05 3.82 12.90
CA ALA A 223 11.82 3.05 12.92
C ALA A 223 10.66 3.85 13.53
N LEU A 224 9.44 3.40 13.24
CA LEU A 224 8.21 3.83 13.88
C LEU A 224 7.66 2.70 14.75
N ALA A 225 7.17 3.03 15.93
CA ALA A 225 6.42 2.10 16.77
C ALA A 225 5.24 2.79 17.42
N ASP A 226 4.11 2.08 17.56
CA ASP A 226 2.97 2.59 18.32
C ASP A 226 2.87 1.93 19.71
N SER A 227 2.02 2.48 20.58
CA SER A 227 1.81 1.89 21.92
C SER A 227 1.00 0.58 21.93
N ALA A 228 0.57 0.06 20.77
CA ALA A 228 -0.16 -1.20 20.62
C ALA A 228 0.79 -2.33 20.24
N GLY A 229 2.09 -2.05 20.17
CA GLY A 229 3.07 -3.03 19.73
C GLY A 229 2.94 -3.29 18.24
N ASN A 230 2.79 -2.25 17.41
CA ASN A 230 3.14 -2.30 16.00
C ASN A 230 4.49 -1.61 15.75
N PHE A 231 5.24 -2.08 14.75
CA PHE A 231 6.56 -1.55 14.40
C PHE A 231 6.80 -1.57 12.88
N ALA A 232 7.55 -0.59 12.39
CA ALA A 232 8.03 -0.54 11.00
C ALA A 232 9.39 0.17 10.89
N TRP A 233 10.34 -0.44 10.19
CA TRP A 233 11.56 0.25 9.76
C TRP A 233 11.23 1.34 8.75
N MET A 234 11.94 2.47 8.84
CA MET A 234 11.78 3.62 7.95
C MET A 234 12.72 3.57 6.74
N ASP A 235 13.18 2.38 6.34
CA ASP A 235 14.09 2.21 5.19
C ASP A 235 13.47 2.72 3.88
N LYS A 236 12.12 2.74 3.82
CA LYS A 236 11.31 3.21 2.70
C LYS A 236 10.79 4.63 2.87
N ALA A 237 11.25 5.39 3.87
CA ALA A 237 10.76 6.75 4.05
C ALA A 237 11.15 7.63 2.86
N VAL A 238 10.19 8.41 2.34
CA VAL A 238 10.50 9.48 1.41
C VAL A 238 11.18 10.59 2.19
N ARG A 239 12.40 10.97 1.78
CA ARG A 239 13.23 11.98 2.44
C ARG A 239 13.42 13.20 1.53
N TRP A 240 13.49 14.39 2.11
CA TRP A 240 13.71 15.62 1.35
C TRP A 240 14.45 16.69 2.14
N HIS A 241 14.91 17.72 1.41
CA HIS A 241 15.67 18.82 1.94
C HIS A 241 14.83 19.79 2.79
N ARG A 242 15.36 20.15 3.96
CA ARG A 242 14.74 21.06 4.92
C ARG A 242 15.74 22.12 5.36
N PRO A 243 15.79 23.28 4.69
CA PRO A 243 16.75 24.34 4.99
C PRO A 243 16.70 24.80 6.46
N ASP A 244 15.49 24.89 7.02
CA ASP A 244 15.27 25.24 8.42
C ASP A 244 15.92 24.26 9.41
N ILE A 245 15.98 22.97 9.05
CA ILE A 245 16.63 21.95 9.87
C ILE A 245 18.14 21.96 9.68
N VAL A 246 18.62 22.28 8.46
CA VAL A 246 20.05 22.48 8.17
C VAL A 246 20.58 23.67 8.97
N ASP A 247 19.85 24.79 9.01
CA ASP A 247 20.25 25.98 9.78
C ASP A 247 20.26 25.69 11.29
N ALA A 248 19.28 24.93 11.79
CA ALA A 248 19.16 24.63 13.22
C ALA A 248 20.19 23.60 13.72
N PHE A 249 20.52 22.58 12.92
CA PHE A 249 21.29 21.42 13.37
C PHE A 249 22.59 21.17 12.57
N GLY A 250 22.88 22.00 11.55
CA GLY A 250 24.05 21.81 10.67
C GLY A 250 25.39 21.89 11.40
N HIS A 251 25.48 22.64 12.50
CA HIS A 251 26.69 22.67 13.34
C HIS A 251 26.93 21.35 14.11
N GLU A 252 25.88 20.62 14.46
CA GLU A 252 25.96 19.37 15.25
C GLU A 252 26.03 18.14 14.33
N PHE A 253 25.26 18.14 13.23
CA PHE A 253 25.09 16.98 12.35
C PHE A 253 25.71 17.17 10.96
N GLY A 254 26.27 18.34 10.65
CA GLY A 254 26.93 18.59 9.36
C GLY A 254 26.02 18.30 8.17
N ASN A 255 26.57 17.56 7.20
CA ASN A 255 25.87 17.19 5.96
C ASN A 255 24.71 16.19 6.17
N ASP A 256 24.64 15.53 7.33
CA ASP A 256 23.56 14.57 7.62
C ASP A 256 22.19 15.26 7.81
N THR A 257 22.18 16.59 7.92
CA THR A 257 20.96 17.41 7.94
C THR A 257 20.31 17.59 6.58
N PHE A 258 21.01 17.29 5.48
CA PHE A 258 20.57 17.68 4.13
C PHE A 258 19.23 17.09 3.74
N ASN A 259 18.89 15.86 4.17
CA ASN A 259 17.62 15.20 3.86
C ASN A 259 16.80 14.92 5.14
N ALA A 260 16.70 15.91 6.02
CA ALA A 260 16.07 15.74 7.32
C ALA A 260 14.56 15.50 7.25
N GLY A 261 13.85 16.03 6.25
CA GLY A 261 12.41 15.79 6.11
C GLY A 261 12.10 14.32 5.85
N PHE A 262 11.02 13.80 6.42
CA PHE A 262 10.56 12.43 6.16
C PHE A 262 9.05 12.31 6.08
N MET A 263 8.60 11.34 5.27
CA MET A 263 7.25 10.83 5.24
C MET A 263 7.30 9.31 5.17
N HIS A 264 6.44 8.64 5.93
CA HIS A 264 6.33 7.19 5.92
C HIS A 264 4.88 6.75 6.13
N ALA A 265 4.41 5.82 5.29
CA ALA A 265 3.10 5.20 5.50
C ALA A 265 3.11 4.18 6.64
N TRP A 266 1.96 4.07 7.30
CA TRP A 266 1.70 3.13 8.37
C TRP A 266 0.60 2.18 7.93
N HIS A 267 0.97 0.97 7.54
CA HIS A 267 0.05 -0.03 6.98
C HIS A 267 -0.53 -0.96 8.05
N LYS A 268 -0.63 -0.49 9.30
CA LYS A 268 -1.18 -1.24 10.44
C LYS A 268 -2.44 -0.55 10.96
N PRO A 269 -3.34 -1.28 11.64
CA PRO A 269 -4.49 -0.67 12.30
C PRO A 269 -4.06 0.46 13.24
N ILE A 270 -4.87 1.51 13.29
CA ILE A 270 -4.61 2.71 14.09
C ILE A 270 -5.75 2.90 15.09
N HIS A 271 -5.41 3.14 16.35
CA HIS A 271 -6.35 3.67 17.34
C HIS A 271 -6.12 5.17 17.51
N MET A 272 -7.18 5.97 17.37
CA MET A 272 -7.08 7.43 17.47
C MET A 272 -6.68 7.86 18.88
N GLY A 273 -5.81 8.88 18.97
CA GLY A 273 -5.24 9.36 20.23
C GLY A 273 -4.09 8.50 20.78
N GLN A 274 -3.83 7.33 20.19
CA GLN A 274 -2.73 6.45 20.58
C GLN A 274 -1.37 7.06 20.18
N GLU A 275 -0.34 6.82 20.99
CA GLU A 275 1.01 7.29 20.71
C GLU A 275 1.66 6.54 19.55
N ILE A 276 2.39 7.29 18.72
CA ILE A 276 3.38 6.79 17.78
C ILE A 276 4.73 7.44 18.05
N ARG A 277 5.78 6.63 18.05
CA ARG A 277 7.15 6.99 18.41
C ARG A 277 8.04 6.82 17.20
N LEU A 278 8.89 7.82 16.98
CA LEU A 278 10.05 7.74 16.10
C LEU A 278 11.22 7.21 16.93
N ILE A 279 11.78 6.07 16.54
CA ILE A 279 12.85 5.38 17.24
C ILE A 279 14.13 5.49 16.41
N ALA A 280 15.22 5.87 17.07
CA ALA A 280 16.58 5.78 16.53
C ALA A 280 17.29 4.59 17.16
N VAL A 281 17.86 3.73 16.32
CA VAL A 281 18.57 2.51 16.70
C VAL A 281 20.05 2.66 16.37
N ASP A 282 20.90 2.67 17.40
CA ASP A 282 22.34 2.89 17.29
C ASP A 282 23.09 1.69 17.88
N GLY A 283 23.55 0.79 17.01
CA GLY A 283 24.14 -0.47 17.44
C GLY A 283 23.15 -1.29 18.28
N ASP A 284 23.49 -1.52 19.55
CA ASP A 284 22.66 -2.30 20.47
C ASP A 284 21.70 -1.44 21.27
N GLU A 285 21.83 -0.12 21.21
CA GLU A 285 20.96 0.82 21.91
C GLU A 285 19.83 1.32 21.00
N ALA A 286 18.73 1.73 21.61
CA ALA A 286 17.61 2.35 20.92
C ALA A 286 17.02 3.46 21.81
N CYS A 287 16.60 4.56 21.19
CA CYS A 287 16.02 5.69 21.89
C CYS A 287 14.83 6.29 21.12
N THR A 288 13.92 6.91 21.84
CA THR A 288 12.81 7.66 21.21
C THR A 288 13.29 9.06 20.81
N ALA A 289 13.29 9.34 19.51
CA ALA A 289 13.64 10.63 18.95
C ALA A 289 12.46 11.62 18.95
N ALA A 290 11.23 11.13 18.78
CA ALA A 290 10.01 11.94 18.84
C ALA A 290 8.79 11.09 19.20
N VAL A 291 7.74 11.72 19.74
CA VAL A 291 6.44 11.11 20.01
C VAL A 291 5.34 12.02 19.47
N ALA A 292 4.33 11.43 18.84
CA ALA A 292 3.09 12.08 18.47
C ALA A 292 1.90 11.19 18.83
N ARG A 293 0.69 11.69 18.61
CA ARG A 293 -0.54 10.91 18.72
C ARG A 293 -1.23 10.84 17.38
N TRP A 294 -1.92 9.72 17.15
CA TRP A 294 -2.70 9.52 15.94
C TRP A 294 -3.93 10.42 15.90
N ASP A 295 -4.01 11.25 14.87
CA ASP A 295 -5.17 12.05 14.52
C ASP A 295 -5.93 11.44 13.33
N SER A 296 -7.19 11.84 13.15
CA SER A 296 -8.00 11.37 12.01
C SER A 296 -7.53 12.01 10.70
N ALA A 297 -7.33 11.16 9.69
CA ALA A 297 -7.32 11.56 8.28
C ALA A 297 -8.75 11.52 7.70
N PRO A 298 -9.02 12.17 6.56
CA PRO A 298 -10.28 12.01 5.83
C PRO A 298 -10.52 10.54 5.43
N GLN A 299 -11.76 10.05 5.53
CA GLN A 299 -12.09 8.66 5.17
C GLN A 299 -12.55 8.50 3.72
N GLU A 300 -13.11 9.56 3.13
CA GLU A 300 -13.56 9.53 1.74
C GLU A 300 -12.32 9.56 0.80
N PRO A 301 -12.21 8.65 -0.19
CA PRO A 301 -11.00 8.47 -0.99
C PRO A 301 -10.45 9.74 -1.67
N VAL A 302 -11.31 10.56 -2.30
CA VAL A 302 -10.87 11.80 -2.97
C VAL A 302 -10.39 12.81 -1.94
N SER A 303 -11.06 12.88 -0.79
CA SER A 303 -10.73 13.76 0.33
C SER A 303 -9.41 13.35 1.00
N PHE A 304 -9.18 12.04 1.16
CA PHE A 304 -7.92 11.49 1.64
C PHE A 304 -6.79 11.80 0.66
N ALA A 305 -6.98 11.54 -0.64
CA ALA A 305 -6.00 11.84 -1.68
C ALA A 305 -5.66 13.35 -1.70
N ARG A 306 -6.65 14.23 -1.54
CA ARG A 306 -6.43 15.68 -1.46
C ARG A 306 -5.56 16.08 -0.27
N TRP A 307 -5.83 15.50 0.90
CA TRP A 307 -5.01 15.73 2.08
C TRP A 307 -3.60 15.15 1.92
N ALA A 308 -3.51 13.88 1.50
CA ALA A 308 -2.25 13.18 1.33
C ALA A 308 -1.38 13.91 0.30
N PHE A 309 -1.86 14.16 -0.91
CA PHE A 309 -1.06 14.78 -1.97
C PHE A 309 -0.59 16.21 -1.68
N ALA A 310 -1.18 16.89 -0.68
CA ALA A 310 -0.70 18.17 -0.18
C ALA A 310 0.52 18.06 0.76
N LEU A 311 0.85 16.85 1.23
CA LEU A 311 2.05 16.61 2.06
C LEU A 311 3.33 16.82 1.24
N PRO A 312 4.40 17.36 1.85
CA PRO A 312 5.64 17.66 1.13
C PRO A 312 6.20 16.40 0.46
N THR A 313 6.39 16.45 -0.85
CA THR A 313 7.03 15.37 -1.61
C THR A 313 7.74 15.96 -2.81
N PRO A 314 9.03 15.63 -3.01
CA PRO A 314 9.72 15.98 -4.26
C PRO A 314 8.94 15.43 -5.47
N PRO A 315 8.68 16.23 -6.51
CA PRO A 315 7.86 15.82 -7.65
C PRO A 315 8.32 14.51 -8.33
N ASP A 316 9.63 14.29 -8.39
CA ASP A 316 10.28 13.09 -8.93
C ASP A 316 10.00 11.82 -8.10
N ARG A 317 9.64 11.97 -6.82
CA ARG A 317 9.34 10.85 -5.91
C ARG A 317 7.86 10.57 -5.74
N PHE A 318 6.99 11.28 -6.46
CA PHE A 318 5.55 11.11 -6.31
C PHE A 318 5.10 9.68 -6.64
N PHE A 319 5.66 9.05 -7.68
CA PHE A 319 5.33 7.66 -8.04
C PHE A 319 5.86 6.63 -7.05
N GLU A 320 7.09 6.82 -6.56
CA GLU A 320 7.65 5.99 -5.48
C GLU A 320 6.74 6.06 -4.25
N ARG A 321 6.27 7.27 -3.92
CA ARG A 321 5.31 7.50 -2.85
C ARG A 321 3.98 6.76 -3.07
N LEU A 322 3.42 6.78 -4.28
CA LEU A 322 2.18 6.04 -4.56
C LEU A 322 2.39 4.53 -4.38
N GLU A 323 3.52 4.01 -4.86
CA GLU A 323 3.84 2.58 -4.79
C GLU A 323 4.06 2.09 -3.34
N GLN A 324 4.74 2.89 -2.52
CA GLN A 324 5.20 2.46 -1.19
C GLN A 324 4.34 2.98 -0.03
N HIS A 325 3.57 4.04 -0.27
CA HIS A 325 2.86 4.77 0.79
C HIS A 325 1.37 4.89 0.49
N ASP A 326 0.92 6.03 -0.02
CA ASP A 326 -0.49 6.41 0.06
C ASP A 326 -1.37 5.62 -0.90
N GLY A 327 -0.82 5.09 -2.00
CA GLY A 327 -1.59 4.38 -3.03
C GLY A 327 -2.34 3.17 -2.46
N ALA A 328 -1.69 2.38 -1.60
CA ALA A 328 -2.33 1.24 -0.94
C ALA A 328 -3.46 1.67 0.02
N ILE A 329 -3.30 2.80 0.71
CA ILE A 329 -4.32 3.36 1.61
C ILE A 329 -5.51 3.84 0.78
N ILE A 330 -5.27 4.62 -0.29
CA ILE A 330 -6.32 5.11 -1.20
C ILE A 330 -7.09 3.93 -1.81
N GLU A 331 -6.41 2.92 -2.36
CA GLU A 331 -7.07 1.73 -2.92
C GLU A 331 -7.92 1.00 -1.85
N SER A 332 -7.44 0.94 -0.61
CA SER A 332 -8.16 0.33 0.51
C SER A 332 -9.44 1.11 0.86
N LEU A 333 -9.37 2.44 0.88
CA LEU A 333 -10.53 3.31 1.10
C LEU A 333 -11.53 3.23 -0.06
N VAL A 334 -11.05 3.15 -1.31
CA VAL A 334 -11.90 2.92 -2.49
C VAL A 334 -12.67 1.61 -2.32
N ARG A 335 -11.97 0.49 -2.03
CA ARG A 335 -12.63 -0.81 -1.82
C ARG A 335 -13.67 -0.76 -0.70
N ALA A 336 -13.34 -0.11 0.42
CA ALA A 336 -14.27 0.06 1.53
C ALA A 336 -15.52 0.86 1.12
N LYS A 337 -15.34 2.00 0.44
CA LYS A 337 -16.44 2.84 -0.09
C LYS A 337 -17.35 2.02 -1.00
N LEU A 338 -16.78 1.27 -1.95
CA LEU A 338 -17.57 0.44 -2.88
C LEU A 338 -18.31 -0.70 -2.17
N SER A 339 -17.66 -1.37 -1.21
CA SER A 339 -18.27 -2.49 -0.47
C SER A 339 -19.38 -2.07 0.50
N GLY A 340 -19.30 -0.87 1.06
CA GLY A 340 -20.24 -0.34 2.04
C GLY A 340 -21.46 0.35 1.43
N ARG A 341 -21.56 0.43 0.10
CA ARG A 341 -22.66 1.14 -0.56
C ARG A 341 -23.99 0.39 -0.42
N PRO A 342 -25.08 1.10 -0.07
CA PRO A 342 -26.43 0.54 -0.15
C PRO A 342 -26.73 0.15 -1.60
N ARG A 343 -27.34 -1.03 -1.80
CA ARG A 343 -27.73 -1.50 -3.13
C ARG A 343 -28.98 -0.79 -3.68
N ASP A 344 -29.83 -0.24 -2.80
CA ASP A 344 -31.24 -0.01 -3.12
C ASP A 344 -31.72 1.46 -3.01
N SER A 345 -30.85 2.46 -2.82
CA SER A 345 -31.28 3.87 -2.67
C SER A 345 -31.21 4.69 -3.97
N MET A 346 -31.76 4.15 -5.06
CA MET A 346 -31.91 4.91 -6.30
C MET A 346 -33.32 5.51 -6.38
N GLU A 347 -33.39 6.83 -6.52
CA GLU A 347 -34.64 7.50 -6.85
C GLU A 347 -34.78 7.61 -8.37
N ILE A 348 -35.91 7.15 -8.89
CA ILE A 348 -36.19 7.10 -10.33
C ILE A 348 -37.48 7.85 -10.64
N THR A 349 -37.39 8.82 -11.54
CA THR A 349 -38.56 9.58 -12.04
C THR A 349 -38.59 9.49 -13.57
N ASN A 350 -39.72 9.08 -14.13
CA ASN A 350 -39.90 9.02 -15.58
C ASN A 350 -40.66 10.25 -16.08
N PHE A 351 -40.24 10.78 -17.24
CA PHE A 351 -40.89 11.85 -17.97
C PHE A 351 -41.28 11.34 -19.35
N GLY A 352 -42.58 11.35 -19.65
CA GLY A 352 -43.12 10.68 -20.83
C GLY A 352 -43.24 9.16 -20.69
N GLN A 353 -43.62 8.50 -21.79
CA GLN A 353 -43.68 7.05 -21.86
C GLN A 353 -42.37 6.55 -22.50
N PRO A 354 -41.53 5.78 -21.78
CA PRO A 354 -40.33 5.21 -22.37
C PRO A 354 -40.70 4.16 -23.43
N PRO A 355 -39.83 3.90 -24.42
CA PRO A 355 -40.04 2.81 -25.37
C PRO A 355 -40.26 1.47 -24.66
N SER A 356 -41.16 0.66 -25.22
CA SER A 356 -41.49 -0.66 -24.67
C SER A 356 -40.37 -1.67 -24.88
N ASP A 357 -39.71 -1.62 -26.05
CA ASP A 357 -38.58 -2.47 -26.43
C ASP A 357 -37.44 -1.59 -26.98
N PRO A 358 -36.70 -0.89 -26.11
CA PRO A 358 -35.65 0.03 -26.55
C PRO A 358 -34.46 -0.75 -27.15
N THR A 359 -33.95 -0.32 -28.29
CA THR A 359 -32.77 -0.93 -28.94
C THR A 359 -31.46 -0.53 -28.23
N CYS A 360 -31.45 0.64 -27.58
CA CYS A 360 -30.30 1.17 -26.86
C CYS A 360 -30.73 1.93 -25.60
N SER A 361 -29.95 1.79 -24.53
CA SER A 361 -30.03 2.63 -23.33
C SER A 361 -28.94 3.67 -23.37
N VAL A 362 -29.30 4.94 -23.52
CA VAL A 362 -28.38 6.08 -23.51
C VAL A 362 -28.25 6.57 -22.08
N VAL A 363 -27.09 6.38 -21.48
CA VAL A 363 -26.79 6.77 -20.10
C VAL A 363 -25.96 8.05 -20.10
N VAL A 364 -26.50 9.09 -19.45
CA VAL A 364 -25.91 10.43 -19.40
C VAL A 364 -25.72 10.89 -17.95
N PRO A 365 -24.49 10.80 -17.41
CA PRO A 365 -24.16 11.39 -16.12
C PRO A 365 -24.25 12.92 -16.12
N LEU A 366 -24.76 13.49 -15.03
CA LEU A 366 -24.88 14.93 -14.79
C LEU A 366 -24.09 15.30 -13.54
N PHE A 367 -23.10 16.18 -13.71
CA PHE A 367 -22.25 16.68 -12.62
C PHE A 367 -21.95 18.17 -12.79
N GLY A 368 -22.24 18.97 -11.76
CA GLY A 368 -22.00 20.42 -11.72
C GLY A 368 -22.88 21.25 -12.66
N ARG A 369 -23.02 20.84 -13.92
CA ARG A 369 -23.86 21.47 -14.95
C ARG A 369 -24.86 20.47 -15.50
N PHE A 370 -26.11 20.92 -15.64
CA PHE A 370 -27.19 20.14 -16.26
C PHE A 370 -27.89 20.92 -17.39
N ASP A 371 -27.47 22.15 -17.65
CA ASP A 371 -28.06 23.01 -18.67
C ASP A 371 -27.91 22.42 -20.09
N PHE A 372 -26.87 21.61 -20.34
CA PHE A 372 -26.70 20.89 -21.60
C PHE A 372 -27.76 19.83 -21.88
N MET A 373 -28.56 19.42 -20.88
CA MET A 373 -29.75 18.59 -21.12
C MET A 373 -30.68 19.22 -22.15
N LEU A 374 -30.85 20.55 -22.12
CA LEU A 374 -31.69 21.25 -23.09
C LEU A 374 -31.15 21.06 -24.51
N ASN A 375 -29.85 21.24 -24.70
CA ASN A 375 -29.20 21.13 -26.01
C ASN A 375 -29.29 19.69 -26.55
N GLN A 376 -29.06 18.69 -25.69
CA GLN A 376 -29.21 17.29 -26.06
C GLN A 376 -30.65 16.96 -26.42
N LEU A 377 -31.62 17.32 -25.57
CA LEU A 377 -33.03 17.03 -25.81
C LEU A 377 -33.57 17.70 -27.08
N LEU A 378 -33.09 18.92 -27.40
CA LEU A 378 -33.42 19.61 -28.65
C LEU A 378 -32.84 18.87 -29.86
N ALA A 379 -31.60 18.37 -29.77
CA ALA A 379 -31.00 17.60 -30.86
C ALA A 379 -31.69 16.23 -31.01
N PHE A 380 -32.08 15.60 -29.90
CA PHE A 380 -32.73 14.30 -29.88
C PHE A 380 -34.21 14.36 -30.31
N SER A 381 -34.88 15.51 -30.23
CA SER A 381 -36.26 15.63 -30.70
C SER A 381 -36.39 15.49 -32.22
N GLU A 382 -35.33 15.79 -32.95
CA GLU A 382 -35.21 15.65 -34.40
C GLU A 382 -34.71 14.27 -34.84
N ASP A 383 -34.41 13.36 -33.89
CA ASP A 383 -33.87 12.02 -34.15
C ASP A 383 -34.88 10.94 -33.71
N GLU A 384 -35.57 10.35 -34.69
CA GLU A 384 -36.63 9.37 -34.43
C GLU A 384 -36.12 8.10 -33.75
N GLU A 385 -34.88 7.67 -34.03
CA GLU A 385 -34.27 6.51 -33.40
C GLU A 385 -34.06 6.74 -31.90
N ILE A 386 -33.69 7.97 -31.51
CA ILE A 386 -33.55 8.31 -30.09
C ILE A 386 -34.91 8.51 -29.45
N ARG A 387 -35.79 9.30 -30.10
CA ARG A 387 -37.10 9.66 -29.55
C ARG A 387 -37.99 8.44 -29.31
N ASP A 388 -38.01 7.51 -30.25
CA ASP A 388 -38.97 6.40 -30.27
C ASP A 388 -38.30 5.03 -30.01
N GLY A 389 -37.00 4.90 -30.30
CA GLY A 389 -36.26 3.63 -30.24
C GLY A 389 -35.29 3.48 -29.06
N ALA A 390 -34.86 4.57 -28.42
CA ALA A 390 -33.88 4.54 -27.34
C ALA A 390 -34.49 4.93 -25.99
N GLU A 391 -34.00 4.33 -24.90
CA GLU A 391 -34.29 4.82 -23.57
C GLU A 391 -33.20 5.79 -23.10
N LEU A 392 -33.57 7.04 -22.83
CA LEU A 392 -32.65 8.06 -22.35
C LEU A 392 -32.67 8.12 -20.81
N ILE A 393 -31.51 7.98 -20.18
CA ILE A 393 -31.33 7.90 -18.74
C ILE A 393 -30.33 8.97 -18.31
N TYR A 394 -30.85 10.05 -17.71
CA TYR A 394 -30.02 11.06 -17.06
C TYR A 394 -29.74 10.67 -15.61
N VAL A 395 -28.46 10.55 -15.25
CA VAL A 395 -28.04 10.19 -13.89
C VAL A 395 -27.48 11.42 -13.18
N VAL A 396 -28.18 11.93 -12.17
CA VAL A 396 -27.71 13.05 -11.34
C VAL A 396 -26.71 12.53 -10.31
N ASP A 397 -25.42 12.70 -10.60
CA ASP A 397 -24.32 12.27 -9.73
C ASP A 397 -23.91 13.36 -8.73
N ASP A 398 -24.17 14.63 -9.04
CA ASP A 398 -23.93 15.73 -8.11
C ASP A 398 -25.19 16.06 -7.29
N PRO A 399 -25.21 15.77 -5.97
CA PRO A 399 -26.38 16.05 -5.13
C PRO A 399 -26.75 17.54 -5.10
N ARG A 400 -25.79 18.44 -5.37
CA ARG A 400 -25.99 19.90 -5.31
C ARG A 400 -26.91 20.42 -6.41
N ILE A 401 -26.99 19.75 -7.54
CA ILE A 401 -27.83 20.16 -8.68
C ILE A 401 -29.20 19.43 -8.71
N LEU A 402 -29.40 18.42 -7.86
CA LEU A 402 -30.56 17.53 -7.92
C LEU A 402 -31.91 18.27 -7.84
N SER A 403 -32.03 19.23 -6.93
CA SER A 403 -33.25 20.04 -6.78
C SER A 403 -33.56 20.85 -8.04
N ASP A 404 -32.54 21.44 -8.66
CA ASP A 404 -32.69 22.25 -9.87
C ASP A 404 -33.03 21.40 -11.10
N VAL A 405 -32.40 20.24 -11.22
CA VAL A 405 -32.72 19.26 -12.27
C VAL A 405 -34.17 18.80 -12.15
N ARG A 406 -34.62 18.41 -10.94
CA ARG A 406 -36.01 17.98 -10.70
C ARG A 406 -37.05 19.03 -11.06
N ARG A 407 -36.75 20.30 -10.75
CA ARG A 407 -37.63 21.42 -11.07
C ARG A 407 -37.69 21.72 -12.58
N THR A 408 -36.60 21.47 -13.30
CA THR A 408 -36.47 21.82 -14.72
C THR A 408 -36.91 20.68 -15.65
N ALA A 409 -36.73 19.43 -15.23
CA ALA A 409 -37.02 18.24 -16.03
C ALA A 409 -38.45 18.19 -16.63
N PRO A 410 -39.54 18.51 -15.90
CA PRO A 410 -40.89 18.54 -16.50
C PRO A 410 -40.99 19.50 -17.69
N ARG A 411 -40.35 20.69 -17.58
CA ARG A 411 -40.37 21.72 -18.63
C ARG A 411 -39.56 21.29 -19.86
N LEU A 412 -38.43 20.61 -19.64
CA LEU A 412 -37.62 20.06 -20.72
C LEU A 412 -38.38 18.99 -21.50
N PHE A 413 -39.12 18.13 -20.80
CA PHE A 413 -39.98 17.13 -21.44
C PHE A 413 -41.13 17.80 -22.23
N GLU A 414 -41.83 18.77 -21.64
CA GLU A 414 -42.94 19.47 -22.29
C GLU A 414 -42.51 20.17 -23.59
N ALA A 415 -41.32 20.78 -23.60
CA ALA A 415 -40.79 21.54 -24.71
C ALA A 415 -40.27 20.65 -25.86
N ASN A 416 -39.59 19.55 -25.56
CA ASN A 416 -38.89 18.74 -26.57
C ASN A 416 -39.62 17.44 -26.93
N ARG A 417 -40.54 16.97 -26.06
CA ARG A 417 -41.32 15.74 -26.25
C ARG A 417 -40.49 14.46 -26.43
N VAL A 418 -39.23 14.47 -25.98
CA VAL A 418 -38.35 13.29 -25.89
C VAL A 418 -38.51 12.65 -24.51
N PRO A 419 -39.00 11.40 -24.41
CA PRO A 419 -39.11 10.70 -23.13
C PRO A 419 -37.73 10.45 -22.50
N PHE A 420 -37.60 10.67 -21.20
CA PHE A 420 -36.37 10.33 -20.47
C PHE A 420 -36.66 9.94 -19.02
N ARG A 421 -35.69 9.23 -18.44
CA ARG A 421 -35.67 8.84 -17.04
C ARG A 421 -34.61 9.66 -16.32
N LEU A 422 -34.97 10.19 -15.16
CA LEU A 422 -34.05 10.80 -14.22
C LEU A 422 -33.75 9.80 -13.10
N VAL A 423 -32.46 9.55 -12.85
CA VAL A 423 -31.97 8.66 -11.80
C VAL A 423 -31.05 9.45 -10.88
N SER A 424 -31.16 9.29 -9.58
CA SER A 424 -30.22 9.86 -8.62
C SER A 424 -29.91 8.88 -7.50
N ALA A 425 -28.67 8.90 -7.03
CA ALA A 425 -28.22 8.18 -5.83
C ALA A 425 -27.91 9.19 -4.69
N ASP A 426 -27.75 8.69 -3.48
CA ASP A 426 -27.50 9.52 -2.29
C ASP A 426 -26.08 10.13 -2.22
N ASP A 427 -25.15 9.63 -3.03
CA ASP A 427 -23.74 10.00 -3.02
C ASP A 427 -23.19 10.30 -4.42
N ASN A 428 -22.17 11.17 -4.47
CA ASN A 428 -21.36 11.38 -5.67
C ASN A 428 -20.44 10.16 -5.88
N ARG A 429 -20.65 9.48 -7.01
CA ARG A 429 -19.93 8.27 -7.40
C ARG A 429 -18.91 8.51 -8.51
N GLY A 430 -18.81 9.73 -9.01
CA GLY A 430 -17.96 10.09 -10.14
C GLY A 430 -18.47 9.48 -11.45
N TYR A 431 -17.76 9.76 -12.54
CA TYR A 431 -18.18 9.36 -13.88
C TYR A 431 -18.44 7.86 -14.02
N SER A 432 -17.50 7.00 -13.59
CA SER A 432 -17.67 5.53 -13.62
C SER A 432 -18.90 5.07 -12.84
N GLY A 433 -19.07 5.55 -11.61
CA GLY A 433 -20.15 5.12 -10.74
C GLY A 433 -21.52 5.64 -11.18
N ALA A 434 -21.59 6.86 -11.73
CA ALA A 434 -22.81 7.41 -12.31
C ALA A 434 -23.26 6.60 -13.53
N ASN A 435 -22.34 6.25 -14.43
CA ASN A 435 -22.66 5.36 -15.55
C ASN A 435 -23.13 3.98 -15.05
N ASN A 436 -22.43 3.37 -14.09
CA ASN A 436 -22.84 2.09 -13.51
C ASN A 436 -24.25 2.16 -12.87
N VAL A 437 -24.60 3.28 -12.22
CA VAL A 437 -25.96 3.52 -11.69
C VAL A 437 -27.00 3.58 -12.81
N GLY A 438 -26.73 4.30 -13.89
CA GLY A 438 -27.63 4.34 -15.04
C GLY A 438 -27.80 2.97 -15.72
N ILE A 439 -26.71 2.23 -15.85
CA ILE A 439 -26.69 0.89 -16.46
C ILE A 439 -27.42 -0.14 -15.59
N ALA A 440 -27.39 0.01 -14.26
CA ALA A 440 -28.12 -0.87 -13.35
C ALA A 440 -29.63 -0.86 -13.60
N VAL A 441 -30.18 0.26 -14.08
CA VAL A 441 -31.61 0.42 -14.41
C VAL A 441 -31.90 0.34 -15.93
N ALA A 442 -30.86 0.16 -16.74
CA ALA A 442 -30.95 0.05 -18.19
C ALA A 442 -31.55 -1.31 -18.61
N ARG A 443 -32.47 -1.27 -19.58
CA ARG A 443 -33.26 -2.41 -20.06
C ARG A 443 -32.89 -2.86 -21.47
N ALA A 444 -32.29 -2.00 -22.27
CA ALA A 444 -31.97 -2.30 -23.66
C ALA A 444 -30.82 -3.32 -23.80
N PRO A 445 -30.73 -4.05 -24.93
CA PRO A 445 -29.63 -4.96 -25.20
C PRO A 445 -28.30 -4.25 -25.45
N ASN A 446 -28.34 -2.98 -25.89
CA ASN A 446 -27.16 -2.14 -26.12
C ASN A 446 -27.12 -0.97 -25.14
N LEU A 447 -25.92 -0.56 -24.74
CA LEU A 447 -25.65 0.56 -23.86
C LEU A 447 -24.82 1.60 -24.61
N LEU A 448 -25.23 2.86 -24.52
CA LEU A 448 -24.41 3.99 -24.93
C LEU A 448 -24.05 4.82 -23.70
N LEU A 449 -22.76 4.93 -23.42
CA LEU A 449 -22.23 5.93 -22.50
C LEU A 449 -22.10 7.24 -23.27
N LEU A 450 -22.71 8.32 -22.75
CA LEU A 450 -22.69 9.61 -23.42
C LEU A 450 -22.50 10.73 -22.39
N ASN A 451 -21.51 11.61 -22.62
CA ASN A 451 -21.35 12.79 -21.78
C ASN A 451 -22.50 13.78 -22.00
N SER A 452 -22.86 14.54 -20.97
CA SER A 452 -23.97 15.51 -21.01
C SER A 452 -23.75 16.67 -21.99
N ASP A 453 -22.51 16.94 -22.36
CA ASP A 453 -22.07 18.03 -23.24
C ASP A 453 -21.62 17.54 -24.63
N VAL A 454 -21.99 16.30 -25.00
CA VAL A 454 -21.86 15.76 -26.36
C VAL A 454 -23.17 15.95 -27.10
N ILE A 455 -23.13 16.70 -28.19
CA ILE A 455 -24.29 17.07 -29.02
C ILE A 455 -24.07 16.55 -30.45
N PRO A 456 -25.03 15.81 -31.03
CA PRO A 456 -24.90 15.36 -32.41
C PRO A 456 -25.05 16.52 -33.41
N ILE A 457 -24.32 16.46 -34.52
CA ILE A 457 -24.44 17.45 -35.61
C ILE A 457 -25.64 17.13 -36.51
N GLU A 458 -25.93 15.85 -36.72
CA GLU A 458 -27.00 15.36 -37.59
C GLU A 458 -27.75 14.18 -36.94
N PRO A 459 -29.05 14.01 -37.24
CA PRO A 459 -29.82 12.83 -36.82
C PRO A 459 -29.31 11.51 -37.45
N GLY A 460 -29.67 10.38 -36.86
CA GLY A 460 -29.36 9.02 -37.36
C GLY A 460 -27.94 8.54 -37.02
N TRP A 461 -27.23 9.27 -36.17
CA TRP A 461 -25.89 8.92 -35.72
C TRP A 461 -25.87 7.65 -34.86
N LEU A 462 -26.89 7.46 -34.02
CA LEU A 462 -26.99 6.29 -33.13
C LEU A 462 -27.17 5.01 -33.95
N GLY A 463 -28.03 5.01 -34.97
CA GLY A 463 -28.25 3.89 -35.88
C GLY A 463 -27.02 3.49 -36.65
N LYS A 464 -26.21 4.44 -37.11
CA LYS A 464 -24.90 4.16 -37.73
C LYS A 464 -23.99 3.37 -36.77
N MET A 465 -23.93 3.76 -35.50
CA MET A 465 -23.14 3.06 -34.49
C MET A 465 -23.72 1.68 -34.13
N LEU A 466 -25.05 1.58 -33.97
CA LEU A 466 -25.75 0.31 -33.70
C LEU A 466 -25.56 -0.69 -34.83
N GLY A 467 -25.66 -0.24 -36.09
CA GLY A 467 -25.46 -1.07 -37.27
C GLY A 467 -24.08 -1.73 -37.30
N VAL A 468 -23.05 -1.09 -36.75
CA VAL A 468 -21.73 -1.70 -36.60
C VAL A 468 -21.77 -2.86 -35.59
N LEU A 469 -22.37 -2.69 -34.41
CA LEU A 469 -22.49 -3.78 -33.44
C LEU A 469 -23.36 -4.94 -33.92
N GLU A 470 -24.41 -4.65 -34.70
CA GLU A 470 -25.31 -5.67 -35.25
C GLU A 470 -24.62 -6.50 -36.34
N THR A 471 -23.84 -5.85 -37.21
CA THR A 471 -23.18 -6.53 -38.35
C THR A 471 -21.82 -7.14 -37.99
N ARG A 472 -21.19 -6.72 -36.88
CA ARG A 472 -19.85 -7.17 -36.46
C ARG A 472 -19.87 -7.82 -35.07
N ALA A 473 -20.02 -9.15 -35.05
CA ALA A 473 -19.96 -9.94 -33.82
C ALA A 473 -18.58 -9.94 -33.14
N ASP A 474 -17.51 -9.63 -33.87
CA ASP A 474 -16.14 -9.52 -33.34
C ASP A 474 -15.89 -8.17 -32.63
N VAL A 475 -16.77 -7.19 -32.79
CA VAL A 475 -16.64 -5.86 -32.16
C VAL A 475 -17.37 -5.85 -30.82
N GLY A 476 -16.66 -5.40 -29.79
CA GLY A 476 -17.16 -5.31 -28.41
C GLY A 476 -17.42 -3.88 -27.94
N ALA A 477 -16.82 -2.87 -28.59
CA ALA A 477 -17.07 -1.46 -28.31
C ALA A 477 -16.94 -0.61 -29.59
N VAL A 478 -17.81 0.40 -29.71
CA VAL A 478 -17.89 1.33 -30.84
C VAL A 478 -17.85 2.75 -30.29
N GLY A 479 -16.87 3.55 -30.73
CA GLY A 479 -16.81 4.99 -30.48
C GLY A 479 -17.25 5.79 -31.70
N ALA A 480 -17.41 7.10 -31.52
CA ALA A 480 -17.68 8.06 -32.59
C ALA A 480 -16.57 9.11 -32.66
N ARG A 481 -16.38 9.72 -33.84
CA ARG A 481 -15.50 10.88 -33.98
C ARG A 481 -16.11 12.09 -33.27
N LEU A 482 -15.34 12.71 -32.38
CA LEU A 482 -15.74 13.90 -31.64
C LEU A 482 -14.96 15.12 -32.11
N PHE A 483 -15.65 16.25 -32.20
CA PHE A 483 -15.10 17.54 -32.62
C PHE A 483 -15.17 18.56 -31.49
N TYR A 484 -14.16 19.42 -31.46
CA TYR A 484 -14.24 20.69 -30.75
C TYR A 484 -15.25 21.62 -31.44
N PRO A 485 -15.77 22.66 -30.75
CA PRO A 485 -16.69 23.63 -31.35
C PRO A 485 -16.14 24.36 -32.58
N ASN A 486 -14.82 24.43 -32.73
CA ASN A 486 -14.14 25.02 -33.87
C ASN A 486 -14.03 24.08 -35.09
N GLY A 487 -14.59 22.86 -35.02
CA GLY A 487 -14.55 21.86 -36.09
C GLY A 487 -13.26 21.02 -36.17
N SER A 488 -12.29 21.25 -35.29
CA SER A 488 -11.10 20.39 -35.21
C SER A 488 -11.40 19.08 -34.47
N ILE A 489 -10.68 18.01 -34.82
CA ILE A 489 -10.79 16.71 -34.14
C ILE A 489 -10.44 16.90 -32.66
N GLN A 490 -11.32 16.39 -31.80
CA GLN A 490 -11.02 16.18 -30.39
C GLN A 490 -10.72 14.71 -30.12
N HIS A 491 -11.50 13.81 -30.73
CA HIS A 491 -11.36 12.37 -30.55
C HIS A 491 -11.59 11.62 -31.86
N ASP A 492 -10.67 10.71 -32.19
CA ASP A 492 -10.83 9.73 -33.25
C ASP A 492 -10.16 8.41 -32.84
N GLY A 493 -10.49 7.95 -31.63
CA GLY A 493 -9.81 6.85 -30.94
C GLY A 493 -8.72 7.31 -29.97
N ILE A 494 -8.11 6.32 -29.32
CA ILE A 494 -7.02 6.47 -28.36
C ILE A 494 -5.82 5.68 -28.87
N ALA A 495 -4.62 6.23 -28.69
CA ALA A 495 -3.34 5.54 -28.77
C ALA A 495 -2.64 5.62 -27.41
N PHE A 496 -1.89 4.57 -27.06
CA PHE A 496 -1.08 4.57 -25.85
C PHE A 496 0.31 5.10 -26.14
N ALA A 497 0.81 6.02 -25.30
CA ALA A 497 2.17 6.54 -25.40
C ALA A 497 2.82 6.57 -24.03
N TRP A 498 4.11 6.25 -23.95
CA TRP A 498 4.88 6.43 -22.72
C TRP A 498 5.06 7.92 -22.42
N GLU A 499 4.69 8.36 -21.22
CA GLU A 499 4.90 9.73 -20.74
C GLU A 499 5.93 9.72 -19.60
N PRO A 500 7.18 10.17 -19.84
CA PRO A 500 8.24 10.15 -18.82
C PRO A 500 7.88 10.89 -17.55
N ASP A 501 7.20 12.04 -17.65
CA ASP A 501 6.81 12.86 -16.49
C ASP A 501 5.77 12.17 -15.59
N LEU A 502 5.04 11.21 -16.16
CA LEU A 502 4.04 10.40 -15.45
C LEU A 502 4.50 8.97 -15.18
N ASN A 503 5.71 8.59 -15.62
CA ASN A 503 6.25 7.23 -15.48
C ASN A 503 5.21 6.13 -15.80
N ALA A 504 4.39 6.36 -16.82
CA ALA A 504 3.23 5.54 -17.17
C ALA A 504 2.86 5.71 -18.64
N HIS A 505 2.12 4.74 -19.19
CA HIS A 505 1.45 4.92 -20.47
C HIS A 505 0.20 5.80 -20.32
N VAL A 506 0.07 6.80 -21.18
CA VAL A 506 -1.05 7.75 -21.23
C VAL A 506 -1.91 7.55 -22.46
N ASN A 507 -3.14 8.02 -22.38
CA ASN A 507 -4.07 8.09 -23.51
C ASN A 507 -3.75 9.34 -24.34
N LYS A 508 -3.35 9.16 -25.59
CA LYS A 508 -3.26 10.22 -26.61
C LYS A 508 -4.42 10.07 -27.58
N HIS A 509 -4.93 11.17 -28.10
CA HIS A 509 -5.94 11.16 -29.15
C HIS A 509 -5.28 11.52 -30.50
N PRO A 510 -5.11 10.55 -31.42
CA PRO A 510 -4.53 10.80 -32.72
C PRO A 510 -5.31 11.88 -33.48
N GLY A 511 -4.59 12.78 -34.16
CA GLY A 511 -5.20 13.87 -34.94
C GLY A 511 -5.83 14.99 -34.13
N MET A 512 -5.76 14.97 -32.79
CA MET A 512 -6.30 16.04 -31.93
C MET A 512 -5.81 17.42 -32.38
N GLY A 513 -6.76 18.35 -32.56
CA GLY A 513 -6.52 19.72 -32.99
C GLY A 513 -6.35 19.92 -34.50
N LEU A 514 -6.34 18.84 -35.29
CA LEU A 514 -6.29 18.90 -36.75
C LEU A 514 -7.70 18.91 -37.37
N GLU A 515 -7.78 19.33 -38.63
CA GLU A 515 -9.00 19.15 -39.42
C GLU A 515 -9.24 17.66 -39.73
N ALA A 516 -10.51 17.25 -39.77
CA ALA A 516 -10.83 15.88 -40.16
C ALA A 516 -10.63 15.66 -41.66
N GLY A 517 -9.89 14.59 -41.98
CA GLY A 517 -9.89 14.03 -43.33
C GLY A 517 -11.19 13.27 -43.64
N SER A 518 -11.33 12.86 -44.90
CA SER A 518 -12.43 11.97 -45.28
C SER A 518 -12.38 10.65 -44.49
N PRO A 519 -13.54 10.05 -44.14
CA PRO A 519 -13.58 8.74 -43.51
C PRO A 519 -12.79 7.72 -44.33
N SER A 520 -11.92 6.98 -43.64
CA SER A 520 -11.11 5.91 -44.22
C SER A 520 -11.91 4.62 -44.39
N ALA A 521 -12.93 4.42 -43.54
CA ALA A 521 -13.92 3.37 -43.59
C ALA A 521 -15.17 3.79 -42.79
N THR A 522 -16.25 3.02 -42.90
CA THR A 522 -17.45 3.19 -42.04
C THR A 522 -17.13 2.92 -40.56
N ALA A 523 -16.24 1.97 -40.28
CA ALA A 523 -15.79 1.65 -38.93
C ALA A 523 -14.30 1.29 -38.94
N THR A 524 -13.47 2.15 -38.34
CA THR A 524 -12.02 1.99 -38.37
C THR A 524 -11.53 1.36 -37.07
N PRO A 525 -10.71 0.28 -37.12
CA PRO A 525 -10.15 -0.31 -35.91
C PRO A 525 -9.35 0.67 -35.06
N ARG A 526 -9.52 0.60 -33.74
CA ARG A 526 -8.78 1.37 -32.73
C ARG A 526 -8.34 0.46 -31.58
N VAL A 527 -7.38 0.93 -30.78
CA VAL A 527 -6.99 0.21 -29.56
C VAL A 527 -7.87 0.56 -28.37
N ALA A 528 -8.44 1.76 -28.35
CA ALA A 528 -9.44 2.20 -27.40
C ALA A 528 -10.21 3.41 -27.97
N VAL A 529 -11.35 3.74 -27.36
CA VAL A 529 -12.19 4.91 -27.65
C VAL A 529 -12.58 5.58 -26.34
N THR A 530 -13.01 6.84 -26.38
CA THR A 530 -13.33 7.59 -25.16
C THR A 530 -14.71 7.24 -24.61
N GLY A 531 -14.87 7.34 -23.29
CA GLY A 531 -16.17 7.21 -22.62
C GLY A 531 -17.17 8.31 -22.99
N ALA A 532 -16.71 9.45 -23.54
CA ALA A 532 -17.62 10.54 -23.90
C ALA A 532 -18.70 10.13 -24.90
N CYS A 533 -18.42 9.14 -25.77
CA CYS A 533 -19.40 8.44 -26.59
C CYS A 533 -18.91 7.01 -26.87
N LEU A 534 -19.44 6.03 -26.13
CA LEU A 534 -19.03 4.62 -26.23
C LEU A 534 -20.25 3.70 -26.21
N LEU A 535 -20.47 2.99 -27.31
CA LEU A 535 -21.55 2.03 -27.50
C LEU A 535 -21.02 0.59 -27.33
N MET A 536 -21.75 -0.23 -26.57
CA MET A 536 -21.44 -1.67 -26.44
C MET A 536 -22.65 -2.49 -26.05
N ARG A 537 -22.57 -3.83 -26.22
CA ARG A 537 -23.63 -4.74 -25.76
C ARG A 537 -23.69 -4.75 -24.23
N ARG A 538 -24.90 -4.67 -23.66
CA ARG A 538 -25.14 -4.75 -22.21
C ARG A 538 -24.56 -6.03 -21.62
N ALA A 539 -24.74 -7.16 -22.30
CA ALA A 539 -24.21 -8.44 -21.85
C ALA A 539 -22.67 -8.43 -21.72
N ASP A 540 -21.97 -7.79 -22.66
CA ASP A 540 -20.51 -7.67 -22.62
C ASP A 540 -20.06 -6.72 -21.50
N TYR A 541 -20.74 -5.58 -21.32
CA TYR A 541 -20.47 -4.65 -20.22
C TYR A 541 -20.52 -5.34 -18.86
N LEU A 542 -21.60 -6.09 -18.61
CA LEU A 542 -21.79 -6.83 -17.36
C LEU A 542 -20.77 -7.95 -17.20
N ARG A 543 -20.44 -8.67 -18.28
CA ARG A 543 -19.50 -9.80 -18.25
C ARG A 543 -18.07 -9.36 -17.93
N ILE A 544 -17.64 -8.20 -18.42
CA ILE A 544 -16.29 -7.67 -18.16
C ILE A 544 -16.21 -6.83 -16.88
N GLY A 545 -17.32 -6.69 -16.14
CA GLY A 545 -17.38 -5.97 -14.88
C GLY A 545 -17.46 -4.44 -15.01
N GLY A 546 -17.83 -3.92 -16.19
CA GLY A 546 -18.13 -2.52 -16.42
C GLY A 546 -16.97 -1.54 -16.18
N LEU A 547 -17.33 -0.26 -15.99
CA LEU A 547 -16.39 0.80 -15.64
C LEU A 547 -15.87 0.60 -14.22
N ASP A 548 -14.56 0.77 -14.05
CA ASP A 548 -13.91 0.68 -12.77
C ASP A 548 -14.11 1.99 -11.97
N GLU A 549 -14.77 1.89 -10.82
CA GLU A 549 -15.08 3.02 -9.94
C GLU A 549 -13.92 3.42 -9.00
N GLY A 550 -12.74 2.83 -9.18
CA GLY A 550 -11.55 3.12 -8.38
C GLY A 550 -10.63 4.21 -8.95
N PHE A 551 -10.92 4.73 -10.14
CA PHE A 551 -10.28 5.96 -10.64
C PHE A 551 -10.87 7.16 -9.91
N LEU A 552 -10.02 8.02 -9.37
CA LEU A 552 -10.48 9.18 -8.60
C LEU A 552 -10.90 10.29 -9.56
N VAL A 553 -12.11 10.83 -9.38
CA VAL A 553 -12.71 11.93 -10.17
C VAL A 553 -12.98 11.58 -11.65
N GLY A 554 -12.02 11.02 -12.38
CA GLY A 554 -12.09 10.61 -13.79
C GLY A 554 -10.69 10.50 -14.42
N ASP A 555 -10.65 10.17 -15.71
CA ASP A 555 -9.50 9.76 -16.54
C ASP A 555 -9.08 8.29 -16.36
N PHE A 556 -8.80 7.66 -17.50
CA PHE A 556 -8.37 6.27 -17.68
C PHE A 556 -9.44 5.19 -17.48
N GLU A 557 -10.64 5.53 -17.01
CA GLU A 557 -11.74 4.56 -16.90
C GLU A 557 -12.21 4.02 -18.25
N ASP A 558 -12.15 4.84 -19.30
CA ASP A 558 -12.54 4.49 -20.66
C ASP A 558 -11.52 3.58 -21.33
N SER A 559 -10.23 3.87 -21.20
CA SER A 559 -9.15 2.98 -21.66
C SER A 559 -9.10 1.69 -20.85
N ASP A 560 -9.37 1.72 -19.54
CA ASP A 560 -9.50 0.53 -18.70
C ASP A 560 -10.64 -0.38 -19.21
N LEU A 561 -11.81 0.19 -19.50
CA LEU A 561 -12.93 -0.55 -20.09
C LEU A 561 -12.57 -1.13 -21.46
N CYS A 562 -11.94 -0.34 -22.34
CA CYS A 562 -11.48 -0.79 -23.65
C CYS A 562 -10.47 -1.94 -23.54
N LEU A 563 -9.53 -1.88 -22.60
CA LEU A 563 -8.54 -2.93 -22.40
C LEU A 563 -9.20 -4.23 -21.89
N LYS A 564 -10.22 -4.14 -21.02
CA LYS A 564 -11.05 -5.31 -20.64
C LYS A 564 -11.78 -5.92 -21.85
N VAL A 565 -12.35 -5.09 -22.72
CA VAL A 565 -13.02 -5.54 -23.97
C VAL A 565 -12.03 -6.32 -24.84
N ARG A 566 -10.79 -5.86 -24.94
CA ARG A 566 -9.74 -6.52 -25.72
C ARG A 566 -9.26 -7.82 -25.08
N GLU A 567 -9.08 -7.86 -23.76
CA GLU A 567 -8.77 -9.11 -23.03
C GLU A 567 -9.88 -10.16 -23.19
N ALA A 568 -11.12 -9.71 -23.30
CA ALA A 568 -12.27 -10.57 -23.62
C ALA A 568 -12.30 -11.06 -25.08
N GLY A 569 -11.33 -10.68 -25.92
CA GLY A 569 -11.15 -11.14 -27.29
C GLY A 569 -11.86 -10.31 -28.36
N TYR A 570 -12.40 -9.13 -28.01
CA TYR A 570 -13.12 -8.29 -28.97
C TYR A 570 -12.27 -7.17 -29.57
N ALA A 571 -12.66 -6.76 -30.77
CA ALA A 571 -12.20 -5.56 -31.43
C ALA A 571 -12.91 -4.31 -30.91
N ILE A 572 -12.25 -3.16 -31.10
CA ILE A 572 -12.78 -1.82 -30.84
C ILE A 572 -12.66 -1.04 -32.13
N VAL A 573 -13.70 -0.27 -32.45
CA VAL A 573 -13.76 0.52 -33.69
C VAL A 573 -14.27 1.93 -33.41
N CYS A 574 -13.89 2.88 -34.27
CA CYS A 574 -14.41 4.24 -34.30
C CYS A 574 -15.22 4.44 -35.59
N VAL A 575 -16.42 5.01 -35.46
CA VAL A 575 -17.29 5.35 -36.58
C VAL A 575 -16.98 6.78 -37.01
N GLU A 576 -16.26 6.90 -38.13
CA GLU A 576 -15.68 8.17 -38.61
C GLU A 576 -16.69 9.06 -39.35
N ASP A 577 -17.81 8.49 -39.82
CA ASP A 577 -18.91 9.17 -40.51
C ASP A 577 -20.06 9.59 -39.56
N VAL A 578 -19.85 9.43 -38.25
CA VAL A 578 -20.65 10.03 -37.19
C VAL A 578 -19.89 11.22 -36.62
N HIS A 579 -20.53 12.40 -36.65
CA HIS A 579 -19.94 13.63 -36.16
C HIS A 579 -20.71 14.16 -34.96
N LEU A 580 -20.03 14.19 -33.80
CA LEU A 580 -20.57 14.75 -32.56
C LEU A 580 -19.66 15.90 -32.11
N VAL A 581 -20.25 16.99 -31.62
CA VAL A 581 -19.51 18.09 -30.98
C VAL A 581 -19.51 17.84 -29.48
N HIS A 582 -18.33 17.89 -28.88
CA HIS A 582 -18.17 17.78 -27.42
C HIS A 582 -17.63 19.10 -26.87
N LEU A 583 -18.43 19.77 -26.04
CA LEU A 583 -18.18 21.13 -25.56
C LEU A 583 -17.19 21.22 -24.38
N GLU A 584 -16.31 20.21 -24.25
CA GLU A 584 -15.36 19.92 -23.17
C GLU A 584 -14.86 21.14 -22.35
N ARG A 585 -14.65 20.94 -21.04
CA ARG A 585 -14.13 21.89 -20.02
C ARG A 585 -15.13 22.88 -19.44
N GLN A 586 -16.41 22.77 -19.77
CA GLN A 586 -17.42 23.69 -19.27
C GLN A 586 -17.94 23.40 -17.84
N SER A 587 -17.73 22.19 -17.32
CA SER A 587 -18.10 21.79 -15.93
C SER A 587 -16.90 21.72 -14.97
N PHE A 588 -15.67 21.88 -15.47
CA PHE A 588 -14.43 21.58 -14.75
C PHE A 588 -13.52 22.80 -14.47
N ALA A 589 -13.87 23.99 -14.98
CA ALA A 589 -13.10 25.21 -14.78
C ALA A 589 -13.47 25.92 -13.46
N ALA A 590 -12.99 25.42 -12.32
CA ALA A 590 -12.98 26.18 -11.08
C ALA A 590 -11.53 26.39 -10.59
N ILE A 591 -11.12 27.65 -10.57
CA ILE A 591 -9.78 28.17 -10.25
C ILE A 591 -9.30 27.61 -8.90
N GLY A 592 -8.11 27.01 -8.88
CA GLY A 592 -7.50 26.36 -7.71
C GLY A 592 -7.48 24.82 -7.75
N GLN A 593 -8.10 24.20 -8.76
CA GLN A 593 -8.11 22.73 -8.93
C GLN A 593 -6.91 22.17 -9.70
N ASP A 594 -6.12 22.99 -10.41
CA ASP A 594 -5.11 22.51 -11.36
C ASP A 594 -4.05 21.60 -10.72
N ASN A 595 -3.51 21.97 -9.55
CA ASN A 595 -2.46 21.15 -8.92
C ASN A 595 -2.99 19.81 -8.40
N PHE A 596 -4.12 19.81 -7.68
CA PHE A 596 -4.71 18.56 -7.20
C PHE A 596 -5.17 17.67 -8.36
N ARG A 597 -5.77 18.26 -9.40
CA ARG A 597 -6.18 17.52 -10.61
C ARG A 597 -5.00 16.85 -11.27
N ASN A 598 -3.88 17.55 -11.44
CA ASN A 598 -2.65 16.97 -11.99
C ASN A 598 -2.12 15.79 -11.14
N LEU A 599 -2.23 15.88 -9.81
CA LEU A 599 -1.84 14.79 -8.91
C LEU A 599 -2.82 13.60 -8.98
N VAL A 600 -4.11 13.87 -9.19
CA VAL A 600 -5.12 12.82 -9.47
C VAL A 600 -4.84 12.12 -10.80
N VAL A 601 -4.48 12.86 -11.87
CA VAL A 601 -4.04 12.28 -13.16
C VAL A 601 -2.85 11.37 -12.94
N ARG A 602 -1.84 11.81 -12.17
CA ARG A 602 -0.67 10.98 -11.82
C ARG A 602 -1.07 9.70 -11.08
N TYR A 603 -1.99 9.79 -10.11
CA TYR A 603 -2.50 8.61 -9.41
C TYR A 603 -3.25 7.65 -10.34
N ASN A 604 -4.16 8.16 -11.18
CA ASN A 604 -4.93 7.33 -12.10
C ASN A 604 -4.02 6.69 -13.18
N ALA A 605 -3.01 7.42 -13.67
CA ALA A 605 -1.99 6.88 -14.58
C ALA A 605 -1.16 5.77 -13.92
N TRP A 606 -0.71 5.96 -12.66
CA TRP A 606 -0.03 4.92 -11.88
C TRP A 606 -0.90 3.66 -11.71
N ARG A 607 -2.17 3.83 -11.34
CA ARG A 607 -3.13 2.73 -11.19
C ARG A 607 -3.37 2.00 -12.50
N HIS A 608 -3.55 2.73 -13.60
CA HIS A 608 -3.74 2.19 -14.93
C HIS A 608 -2.50 1.42 -15.40
N GLU A 609 -1.29 1.98 -15.22
CA GLU A 609 -0.02 1.33 -15.55
C GLU A 609 0.17 0.02 -14.76
N LYS A 610 -0.05 0.06 -13.43
CA LYS A 610 0.04 -1.13 -12.55
C LYS A 610 -0.83 -2.28 -13.02
N ARG A 611 -2.01 -1.97 -13.60
CA ARG A 611 -2.95 -2.97 -14.11
C ARG A 611 -2.61 -3.41 -15.53
N TRP A 612 -2.27 -2.49 -16.41
CA TRP A 612 -2.33 -2.70 -17.86
C TRP A 612 -0.99 -2.67 -18.60
N LYS A 613 0.13 -2.41 -17.91
CA LYS A 613 1.46 -2.32 -18.52
C LYS A 613 1.77 -3.46 -19.50
N ALA A 614 1.49 -4.70 -19.09
CA ALA A 614 1.75 -5.88 -19.92
C ALA A 614 0.90 -5.89 -21.19
N ALA A 615 -0.40 -5.60 -21.08
CA ALA A 615 -1.33 -5.55 -22.21
C ALA A 615 -0.98 -4.42 -23.18
N ILE A 616 -0.67 -3.23 -22.66
CA ILE A 616 -0.27 -2.07 -23.48
C ILE A 616 1.04 -2.34 -24.20
N SER A 617 2.03 -2.91 -23.51
CA SER A 617 3.32 -3.29 -24.13
C SER A 617 3.13 -4.29 -25.27
N ALA A 618 2.24 -5.28 -25.11
CA ALA A 618 1.91 -6.23 -26.17
C ALA A 618 1.21 -5.56 -27.37
N ILE A 619 0.32 -4.60 -27.13
CA ILE A 619 -0.31 -3.80 -28.19
C ILE A 619 0.76 -3.03 -28.99
N LEU A 620 1.63 -2.29 -28.29
CA LEU A 620 2.69 -1.50 -28.92
C LEU A 620 3.69 -2.36 -29.70
N ALA A 621 4.06 -3.54 -29.18
CA ALA A 621 4.96 -4.46 -29.86
C ALA A 621 4.36 -5.08 -31.13
N SER A 622 3.03 -5.22 -31.19
CA SER A 622 2.36 -5.86 -32.33
C SER A 622 2.27 -4.99 -33.59
N GLY A 623 2.61 -3.70 -33.51
CA GLY A 623 2.44 -2.74 -34.61
C GLY A 623 0.98 -2.51 -35.03
N LYS A 624 0.01 -3.17 -34.36
CA LYS A 624 -1.41 -2.92 -34.53
C LYS A 624 -1.74 -1.62 -33.81
N ALA A 625 -1.77 -0.52 -34.57
CA ALA A 625 -2.08 0.87 -34.20
C ALA A 625 -0.87 1.81 -34.00
N GLN A 626 -0.24 2.18 -35.11
CA GLN A 626 -0.02 3.61 -35.38
C GLN A 626 -1.24 4.16 -36.10
#